data_AF-A0A968C0Q3-F1
#
_entry.id   AF-A0A968C0Q3-F1
#
_cell.length_a   1.000
_cell.length_b   1.000
_cell.length_c   1.000
_cell.angle_alpha   90.00
_cell.angle_beta   90.00
_cell.angle_gamma   90.00
#
_symmetry.space_group_name_H-M   'P 1'
#
loop_
_entity.id
_entity.type
_entity.pdbx_description
1 polymer ?
#
loop_
_entity_poly.entity_id
_entity_poly.type
_entity_poly.pdbx_seq_one_letter_code
_entity_poly.pdbx_strand_id
1 'polypeptide(L)' 'LTRMLQDDPLLEGVAGIIFDEFHERSLEADLGLALALDVQNEVREDLKLLVMSATLDVEALLD' A
#
# COMPACT_ATOMS: atom_id res chain seq x y z
N LEU A 1 9.32 -0.55 1.78
CA LEU A 1 8.10 -0.55 2.60
C LEU A 1 8.08 -1.69 3.63
N THR A 2 8.18 -2.96 3.20
CA THR A 2 8.08 -4.13 4.08
C THR A 2 8.96 -4.06 5.33
N ARG A 3 10.24 -3.67 5.18
CA ARG A 3 11.14 -3.49 6.33
C ARG A 3 10.69 -2.38 7.29
N MET A 4 10.16 -1.27 6.75
CA MET A 4 9.64 -0.17 7.59
C MET A 4 8.41 -0.63 8.38
N LEU A 5 7.52 -1.41 7.76
CA LEU A 5 6.35 -1.99 8.42
C LEU A 5 6.71 -3.04 9.48
N GLN A 6 7.80 -3.79 9.27
CA GLN A 6 8.31 -4.73 10.28
C GLN A 6 8.96 -4.01 11.46
N ASP A 7 9.67 -2.91 11.19
CA ASP A 7 10.37 -2.11 12.21
C ASP A 7 9.37 -1.25 13.02
N ASP A 8 8.40 -0.63 12.35
CA ASP A 8 7.32 0.18 12.94
C ASP A 8 5.99 -0.04 12.18
N PRO A 9 5.10 -0.91 12.70
CA PRO A 9 3.79 -1.16 12.11
C PRO A 9 2.86 0.05 12.14
N LEU A 10 3.07 0.99 13.07
CA LEU A 10 2.22 2.17 13.20
C LEU A 10 2.62 3.25 12.20
N LEU A 11 3.80 3.18 11.59
CA LEU A 11 4.32 4.21 10.68
C LEU A 11 4.15 5.62 11.25
N GLU A 12 4.65 5.84 12.47
CA GLU A 12 4.50 7.12 13.15
C GLU A 12 5.13 8.26 12.32
N GLY A 13 4.40 9.37 12.18
CA GLY A 13 4.82 10.51 11.36
C GLY A 13 4.61 10.34 9.85
N VAL A 14 4.13 9.19 9.39
CA VAL A 14 3.71 8.97 8.00
C VAL A 14 2.21 9.22 7.86
N ALA A 15 1.84 10.13 6.96
CA ALA A 15 0.45 10.44 6.63
C ALA A 15 -0.12 9.57 5.50
N GLY A 16 0.75 9.00 4.65
CA GLY A 16 0.32 8.12 3.58
C GLY A 16 1.46 7.46 2.81
N ILE A 17 1.10 6.47 2.01
CA ILE A 17 1.99 5.66 1.18
C ILE A 17 1.53 5.79 -0.27
N ILE A 18 2.49 5.98 -1.17
CA ILE A 18 2.26 6.02 -2.61
C ILE A 18 2.94 4.80 -3.24
N PHE A 19 2.16 3.97 -3.92
CA PHE A 19 2.64 2.89 -4.76
C PHE A 19 2.69 3.42 -6.20
N ASP A 20 3.88 3.61 -6.73
CA ASP A 20 4.09 4.08 -8.10
C ASP A 20 4.35 2.92 -9.05
N GLU A 21 4.06 3.12 -10.33
CA GLU A 21 4.24 2.12 -11.40
C GLU A 21 3.66 0.74 -11.12
N PHE A 22 2.46 0.69 -10.50
CA PHE A 22 1.84 -0.57 -10.07
C PHE A 22 1.52 -1.55 -11.22
N HIS A 23 1.58 -1.09 -12.47
CA HIS A 23 1.43 -1.94 -13.65
C HIS A 23 2.58 -2.96 -13.84
N GLU A 24 3.74 -2.75 -13.21
CA GLU A 24 4.85 -3.72 -13.28
C GLU A 24 4.57 -5.01 -12.49
N ARG A 25 3.52 -5.01 -11.63
CA ARG A 25 3.06 -6.17 -10.85
C ARG A 25 4.20 -6.93 -10.16
N SER A 26 5.11 -6.19 -9.53
CA SER A 26 6.19 -6.81 -8.75
C SER A 26 5.65 -7.43 -7.47
N LEU A 27 6.24 -8.55 -7.05
CA LEU A 27 5.85 -9.24 -5.82
C LEU A 27 6.02 -8.33 -4.60
N GLU A 28 7.06 -7.49 -4.57
CA GLU A 28 7.27 -6.54 -3.49
C GLU A 28 6.19 -5.46 -3.41
N ALA A 29 5.69 -4.97 -4.55
CA ALA A 29 4.63 -3.97 -4.58
C ALA A 29 3.29 -4.56 -4.11
N ASP A 30 2.93 -5.74 -4.62
CA ASP A 30 1.69 -6.45 -4.22
C ASP A 30 1.71 -6.78 -2.72
N LEU A 31 2.82 -7.33 -2.21
CA LEU A 31 2.98 -7.62 -0.79
C LEU A 31 2.95 -6.34 0.07
N GLY A 32 3.63 -5.29 -0.39
CA GLY A 32 3.65 -4.01 0.31
C GLY A 32 2.26 -3.38 0.42
N LEU A 33 1.46 -3.47 -0.63
CA LEU A 33 0.09 -2.96 -0.66
C LEU A 33 -0.81 -3.75 0.29
N ALA A 34 -0.74 -5.08 0.28
CA ALA A 34 -1.51 -5.93 1.19
C ALA A 34 -1.23 -5.59 2.65
N LEU A 35 0.05 -5.50 3.04
CA LEU A 35 0.43 -5.15 4.41
C LEU A 35 -0.01 -3.73 4.80
N ALA A 36 0.06 -2.77 3.86
CA ALA A 36 -0.38 -1.41 4.11
C ALA A 36 -1.91 -1.30 4.30
N LEU A 37 -2.69 -2.11 3.57
CA LEU A 37 -4.13 -2.23 3.74
C LEU A 37 -4.48 -2.85 5.10
N ASP A 38 -3.77 -3.89 5.53
CA ASP A 38 -3.97 -4.50 6.85
C ASP A 38 -3.72 -3.48 7.96
N VAL A 39 -2.62 -2.74 7.88
CA VAL A 39 -2.28 -1.67 8.83
C VAL A 39 -3.35 -0.57 8.85
N GLN A 40 -3.82 -0.15 7.68
CA GLN A 40 -4.88 0.85 7.57
C GLN A 40 -6.18 0.38 8.24
N ASN A 41 -6.55 -0.89 8.08
CA ASN A 41 -7.79 -1.45 8.62
C ASN A 41 -7.72 -1.77 10.12
N GLU A 42 -6.56 -2.16 10.64
CA GLU A 42 -6.42 -2.61 12.03
C GLU A 42 -5.99 -1.52 13.01
N VAL A 43 -5.09 -0.62 12.60
CA VAL A 43 -4.40 0.28 13.55
C VAL A 43 -4.24 1.73 13.08
N ARG A 44 -4.31 2.01 11.78
CA ARG A 44 -4.11 3.35 11.20
C ARG A 44 -5.18 3.70 10.17
N GLU A 45 -6.44 3.81 10.61
CA GLU A 45 -7.57 4.22 9.76
C GLU A 45 -7.36 5.59 9.06
N ASP A 46 -6.49 6.42 9.62
CA ASP A 46 -6.12 7.74 9.09
C ASP A 46 -5.07 7.69 7.96
N LEU A 47 -4.30 6.59 7.85
CA LEU A 47 -3.26 6.42 6.85
C LEU A 47 -3.86 6.47 5.44
N LYS A 48 -3.28 7.27 4.54
CA LYS A 48 -3.75 7.37 3.15
C LYS A 48 -2.94 6.47 2.23
N LEU A 49 -3.61 5.70 1.39
CA LEU A 49 -2.98 4.87 0.38
C LEU A 49 -3.33 5.42 -1.00
N LEU A 50 -2.31 5.59 -1.85
CA LEU A 50 -2.46 5.98 -3.25
C LEU A 50 -1.75 4.96 -4.13
N VAL A 51 -2.46 4.41 -5.11
CA VAL A 51 -1.89 3.53 -6.13
C VAL A 51 -1.88 4.28 -7.45
N MET A 52 -0.70 4.45 -8.03
CA MET A 52 -0.47 5.07 -9.33
C MET A 52 -0.01 4.00 -10.32
N SER A 53 -0.58 4.03 -11.52
CA SER A 53 -0.21 3.11 -12.58
C SER A 53 -0.68 3.65 -13.92
N ALA A 54 0.17 3.48 -14.94
CA ALA A 54 -0.12 3.90 -16.30
C ALA A 54 -1.19 3.02 -16.99
N THR A 55 -1.39 1.78 -16.55
CA THR A 55 -2.26 0.80 -17.22
C THR A 55 -3.09 -0.02 -16.24
N LEU A 56 -3.44 0.55 -15.09
CA LEU A 56 -4.15 -0.19 -14.05
C LEU A 56 -5.51 -0.67 -14.56
N ASP A 57 -5.78 -1.97 -14.42
CA ASP A 57 -7.10 -2.52 -14.65
C ASP A 57 -7.96 -2.24 -13.41
N VAL A 58 -8.78 -1.19 -13.50
CA VAL A 58 -9.62 -0.73 -12.39
C VAL A 58 -10.78 -1.70 -12.12
N GLU A 59 -11.21 -2.49 -13.10
CA GLU A 59 -12.29 -3.48 -12.89
C GLU A 59 -11.86 -4.58 -11.93
N ALA A 60 -10.61 -5.04 -12.02
CA ALA A 60 -10.05 -6.05 -11.11
C ALA A 60 -9.90 -5.59 -9.65
N LEU A 61 -10.05 -4.28 -9.38
CA LEU A 61 -9.94 -3.69 -8.03
C LEU A 61 -11.30 -3.41 -7.37
N LEU A 62 -12.40 -3.47 -8.13
CA LEU A 62 -13.75 -3.15 -7.64
C LEU A 62 -14.60 -4.38 -7.29
N ASP A 63 -14.16 -5.58 -7.70
CA ASP A 63 -14.76 -6.87 -7.36
C ASP A 63 -14.19 -7.44 -6.04
#